data_AF-A0A1I5DF81-F1
#
_entry.id   AF-A0A1I5DF81-F1
#
_cell.length_a   1.000
_cell.length_b   1.000
_cell.length_c   1.000
_cell.angle_alpha   90.00
_cell.angle_beta   90.00
_cell.angle_gamma   90.00
#
_symmetry.space_group_name_H-M   'P 1'
#
loop_
_entity.id
_entity.type
_entity.pdbx_description
1 polymer ?
#
loop_
_entity_poly.entity_id
_entity_poly.type
_entity_poly.pdbx_seq_one_letter_code
_entity_poly.pdbx_strand_id
1 'polypeptide(L)'
;MGPRILSSMPLSPSSREHPDKDSEAGIAGQDPVGDAAVARDDAAGPDLPNIPLLDDIIARPEDSKPTWRGWIHAGTFPLTIVGGIVLVSLAQGAPAKWSTAVFALSSLLLFGVSALYHRLNWSPRSKVLLKRMDHANIFLLIAGSYTPVAVLALPPEKGSLLLILVWGGAFVGIIFRMFWLHAPRWLYVFLYIAMGWAAVMYLFDIFRVNPATMTLIIVGGLFYTGGAVVYALKRPNPFPGHFGFHEIFHVCTVLAFLCHWTGILLLAIDPAYNLG
;
A
#
# COMPACT_ATOMS: atom_id res chain seq x y z
N MET A 1 13.88 47.47 -66.74
CA MET A 1 15.20 46.95 -66.31
C MET A 1 15.11 45.43 -66.24
N GLY A 2 15.64 44.71 -67.23
CA GLY A 2 16.02 43.29 -67.10
C GLY A 2 17.49 43.16 -66.65
N PRO A 3 18.15 41.98 -66.66
CA PRO A 3 17.76 40.76 -67.40
C PRO A 3 18.04 39.37 -66.74
N ARG A 4 17.37 38.35 -67.30
CA ARG A 4 17.79 36.98 -67.74
C ARG A 4 18.84 36.12 -66.99
N ILE A 5 18.38 34.90 -66.62
CA ILE A 5 18.80 33.54 -67.07
C ILE A 5 20.29 33.17 -67.04
N LEU A 6 20.65 32.02 -66.43
CA LEU A 6 21.34 30.90 -67.09
C LEU A 6 21.34 29.59 -66.27
N SER A 7 21.14 28.50 -67.02
CA SER A 7 21.17 27.07 -66.68
C SER A 7 22.56 26.51 -66.98
N SER A 8 23.05 25.52 -66.21
CA SER A 8 23.73 24.34 -66.78
C SER A 8 24.13 23.33 -65.69
N MET A 9 23.73 22.09 -65.90
CA MET A 9 24.16 20.84 -65.23
C MET A 9 25.34 20.22 -66.04
N PRO A 10 25.74 18.95 -65.85
CA PRO A 10 26.86 18.41 -65.06
C PRO A 10 28.05 17.88 -65.91
N LEU A 11 29.16 17.46 -65.27
CA LEU A 11 30.10 16.45 -65.82
C LEU A 11 30.69 15.55 -64.71
N SER A 12 30.43 14.24 -64.83
CA SER A 12 31.25 13.09 -64.39
C SER A 12 32.07 12.62 -65.63
N PRO A 13 32.86 11.52 -65.70
CA PRO A 13 33.36 10.53 -64.70
C PRO A 13 34.87 10.18 -64.87
N SER A 14 35.40 9.26 -64.05
CA SER A 14 36.43 8.26 -64.44
C SER A 14 36.82 7.42 -63.20
N SER A 15 36.19 6.28 -62.89
CA SER A 15 36.44 4.92 -63.40
C SER A 15 37.91 4.48 -63.42
N ARG A 16 38.29 3.55 -62.53
CA ARG A 16 39.07 2.34 -62.87
C ARG A 16 38.65 1.17 -61.97
N GLU A 17 38.42 0.04 -62.62
CA GLU A 17 37.89 -1.23 -62.13
C GLU A 17 38.97 -2.17 -61.54
N HIS A 18 38.49 -3.08 -60.66
CA HIS A 18 38.76 -4.51 -60.40
C HIS A 18 39.80 -5.32 -61.24
N PRO A 19 40.17 -6.59 -60.92
CA PRO A 19 39.62 -7.64 -59.99
C PRO A 19 40.70 -8.34 -59.11
N ASP A 20 40.47 -9.29 -58.19
CA ASP A 20 40.11 -10.73 -58.30
C ASP A 20 40.05 -11.29 -56.84
N LYS A 21 38.94 -11.86 -56.35
CA LYS A 21 38.52 -13.29 -56.30
C LYS A 21 39.37 -14.31 -55.51
N ASP A 22 38.62 -14.92 -54.57
CA ASP A 22 38.58 -16.33 -54.16
C ASP A 22 39.36 -16.85 -52.94
N SER A 23 38.62 -17.70 -52.19
CA SER A 23 38.96 -18.61 -51.08
C SER A 23 39.11 -17.98 -49.67
N GLU A 24 38.54 -18.49 -48.58
CA GLU A 24 37.79 -19.72 -48.30
C GLU A 24 37.14 -19.61 -46.90
N ALA A 25 35.98 -20.26 -46.75
CA ALA A 25 35.41 -20.92 -45.56
C ALA A 25 35.62 -20.33 -44.14
N GLY A 26 34.50 -19.94 -43.52
CA GLY A 26 34.38 -19.74 -42.07
C GLY A 26 32.92 -19.50 -41.62
N ILE A 27 32.05 -20.51 -41.78
CA ILE A 27 30.69 -20.49 -41.21
C ILE A 27 30.79 -20.86 -39.73
N ALA A 28 30.45 -19.93 -38.85
CA ALA A 28 29.95 -20.21 -37.50
C ALA A 28 28.84 -19.20 -37.19
N GLY A 29 27.61 -19.70 -37.06
CA GLY A 29 26.42 -18.89 -36.87
C GLY A 29 26.48 -18.04 -35.60
N GLN A 30 26.18 -16.75 -35.75
CA GLN A 30 25.71 -15.92 -34.65
C GLN A 30 24.19 -15.91 -34.73
N ASP A 31 23.56 -16.70 -33.87
CA ASP A 31 22.13 -16.64 -33.61
C ASP A 31 21.80 -15.25 -33.04
N PRO A 32 20.96 -14.43 -33.70
CA PRO A 32 20.59 -13.09 -33.21
C PRO A 32 19.69 -13.14 -31.96
N VAL A 33 19.44 -14.34 -31.43
CA VAL A 33 18.60 -14.60 -30.25
C VAL A 33 19.43 -14.50 -28.95
N GLY A 34 20.74 -14.71 -29.02
CA GLY A 34 21.64 -14.65 -27.85
C GLY A 34 21.94 -13.22 -27.40
N ASP A 35 22.28 -12.32 -28.33
CA ASP A 35 22.66 -10.94 -28.02
C ASP A 35 21.48 -10.09 -27.52
N ALA A 36 20.25 -10.45 -27.91
CA ALA A 36 19.04 -9.80 -27.42
C ALA A 36 18.68 -10.21 -25.97
N ALA A 37 19.18 -11.34 -25.48
CA ALA A 37 18.97 -11.78 -24.10
C ALA A 37 19.97 -11.07 -23.15
N VAL A 38 21.20 -10.85 -23.58
CA VAL A 38 22.23 -10.13 -22.81
C VAL A 38 21.91 -8.63 -22.72
N ALA A 39 21.42 -8.02 -23.81
CA ALA A 39 20.97 -6.63 -23.80
C ALA A 39 19.72 -6.38 -22.91
N ARG A 40 18.96 -7.43 -22.56
CA ARG A 40 17.82 -7.33 -21.63
C ARG A 40 18.26 -7.37 -20.16
N ASP A 41 19.36 -8.03 -19.84
CA ASP A 41 19.95 -8.01 -18.50
C ASP A 41 20.66 -6.67 -18.24
N ASP A 42 21.29 -6.05 -19.23
CA ASP A 42 21.96 -4.74 -19.07
C ASP A 42 20.97 -3.55 -19.02
N ALA A 43 19.71 -3.75 -19.42
CA ALA A 43 18.63 -2.78 -19.24
C ALA A 43 18.04 -2.82 -17.80
N ALA A 44 18.37 -3.84 -17.02
CA ALA A 44 18.24 -3.78 -15.58
C ALA A 44 19.46 -3.00 -15.05
N GLY A 45 19.25 -1.71 -14.75
CA GLY A 45 20.22 -0.93 -13.97
C GLY A 45 20.71 -1.75 -12.76
N PRO A 46 21.93 -1.48 -12.26
CA PRO A 46 22.68 -2.36 -11.36
C PRO A 46 21.74 -2.91 -10.29
N ASP A 47 21.77 -4.22 -10.04
CA ASP A 47 20.93 -4.92 -9.05
C ASP A 47 20.93 -4.17 -7.71
N LEU A 48 20.07 -3.17 -7.62
CA LEU A 48 19.90 -2.37 -6.44
C LEU A 48 19.22 -3.31 -5.47
N PRO A 49 19.72 -3.42 -4.22
CA PRO A 49 19.06 -4.24 -3.23
C PRO A 49 17.57 -3.91 -3.23
N ASN A 50 16.73 -4.96 -3.21
CA ASN A 50 15.27 -4.88 -3.33
C ASN A 50 14.69 -4.07 -2.15
N ILE A 51 14.81 -2.74 -2.24
CA ILE A 51 14.45 -1.81 -1.19
C ILE A 51 12.95 -1.51 -1.36
N PRO A 52 12.09 -1.93 -0.41
CA PRO A 52 10.63 -1.71 -0.47
C PRO A 52 10.24 -0.25 -0.73
N LEU A 53 11.09 0.67 -0.30
CA LEU A 53 10.86 2.09 -0.43
C LEU A 53 11.20 2.62 -1.84
N LEU A 54 12.21 2.07 -2.52
CA LEU A 54 12.70 2.57 -3.81
C LEU A 54 11.83 2.13 -5.00
N ASP A 55 11.24 0.94 -4.97
CA ASP A 55 10.43 0.42 -6.09
C ASP A 55 9.29 1.37 -6.51
N ASP A 56 8.59 2.02 -5.57
CA ASP A 56 7.51 2.98 -5.92
C ASP A 56 8.03 4.42 -6.14
N ILE A 57 9.32 4.67 -5.91
CA ILE A 57 9.98 5.96 -6.16
C ILE A 57 10.54 5.99 -7.58
N ILE A 58 11.18 4.89 -7.99
CA ILE A 58 11.70 4.66 -9.34
C ILE A 58 10.54 4.15 -10.20
N ALA A 59 9.61 5.04 -10.54
CA ALA A 59 8.60 4.73 -11.54
C ALA A 59 9.32 4.53 -12.88
N ARG A 60 9.27 3.31 -13.43
CA ARG A 60 9.71 3.08 -14.81
C ARG A 60 8.71 3.80 -15.73
N PRO A 61 9.14 4.38 -16.87
CA PRO A 61 8.25 5.11 -17.79
C PRO A 61 7.03 4.31 -18.25
N GLU A 62 7.14 2.98 -18.25
CA GLU A 62 6.11 2.00 -18.60
C GLU A 62 5.01 1.85 -17.52
N ASP A 63 5.29 2.21 -16.25
CA ASP A 63 4.37 2.05 -15.11
C ASP A 63 3.49 3.29 -14.95
N SER A 64 2.55 3.48 -15.89
CA SER A 64 1.50 4.48 -15.71
C SER A 64 0.69 4.16 -14.45
N LYS A 65 0.66 5.12 -13.51
CA LYS A 65 -0.07 4.97 -12.24
C LYS A 65 -1.56 4.78 -12.53
N PRO A 66 -2.23 3.73 -12.00
CA PRO A 66 -3.64 3.51 -12.24
C PRO A 66 -4.48 4.73 -11.85
N THR A 67 -5.47 5.06 -12.69
CA THR A 67 -6.28 6.28 -12.52
C THR A 67 -7.01 6.36 -11.18
N TRP A 68 -7.40 5.23 -10.58
CA TRP A 68 -8.11 5.19 -9.29
C TRP A 68 -7.17 5.29 -8.07
N ARG A 69 -5.85 5.29 -8.29
CA ARG A 69 -4.90 5.28 -7.18
C ARG A 69 -5.06 6.50 -6.28
N GLY A 70 -5.24 6.23 -5.00
CA GLY A 70 -5.48 7.23 -3.95
C GLY A 70 -6.90 7.79 -3.90
N TRP A 71 -7.74 7.63 -4.93
CA TRP A 71 -9.11 8.17 -4.91
C TRP A 71 -10.01 7.47 -3.92
N ILE A 72 -9.85 6.15 -3.75
CA ILE A 72 -10.63 5.36 -2.79
C ILE A 72 -10.46 5.91 -1.37
N HIS A 73 -9.21 6.10 -0.92
CA HIS A 73 -8.94 6.66 0.41
C HIS A 73 -9.26 8.15 0.50
N ALA A 74 -9.07 8.92 -0.58
CA ALA A 74 -9.47 10.33 -0.63
C ALA A 74 -10.99 10.51 -0.45
N GLY A 75 -11.80 9.67 -1.09
CA GLY A 75 -13.26 9.66 -0.89
C GLY A 75 -13.68 9.12 0.48
N THR A 76 -12.91 8.19 1.05
CA THR A 76 -13.19 7.60 2.38
C THR A 76 -12.84 8.54 3.53
N PHE A 77 -11.85 9.42 3.36
CA PHE A 77 -11.41 10.35 4.40
C PHE A 77 -12.54 11.23 4.99
N PRO A 78 -13.38 11.94 4.20
CA PRO A 78 -14.51 12.69 4.76
C PRO A 78 -15.55 11.80 5.45
N LEU A 79 -15.79 10.58 4.93
CA LEU A 79 -16.67 9.60 5.57
C LEU A 79 -16.12 9.16 6.93
N THR A 80 -14.79 9.08 7.07
CA THR A 80 -14.12 8.76 8.32
C THR A 80 -14.26 9.88 9.34
N ILE A 81 -14.25 11.16 8.91
CA ILE A 81 -14.53 12.30 9.80
C ILE A 81 -15.95 12.18 10.37
N VAL A 82 -16.94 12.01 9.49
CA VAL A 82 -18.34 11.87 9.90
C VAL A 82 -18.53 10.63 10.79
N GLY A 83 -18.01 9.48 10.37
CA GLY A 83 -18.07 8.24 11.12
C GLY A 83 -17.38 8.33 12.49
N GLY A 84 -16.26 9.04 12.58
CA GLY A 84 -15.56 9.29 13.85
C GLY A 84 -16.37 10.17 14.80
N ILE A 85 -16.98 11.24 14.29
CA ILE A 85 -17.88 12.11 15.08
C ILE A 85 -19.07 11.29 15.60
N VAL A 86 -19.76 10.58 14.71
CA VAL A 86 -20.91 9.72 15.07
C VAL A 86 -20.51 8.70 16.15
N LEU A 87 -19.39 8.01 15.96
CA LEU A 87 -18.93 6.98 16.88
C LEU A 87 -18.67 7.53 18.29
N VAL A 88 -17.93 8.64 18.40
CA VAL A 88 -17.58 9.25 19.70
C VAL A 88 -18.80 9.91 20.36
N SER A 89 -19.69 10.50 19.57
CA SER A 89 -20.93 11.10 20.06
C SER A 89 -21.87 10.06 20.67
N LEU A 90 -22.04 8.91 20.01
CA LEU A 90 -22.92 7.83 20.45
C LEU A 90 -22.32 6.93 21.54
N ALA A 91 -20.99 6.95 21.70
CA ALA A 91 -20.31 6.17 22.72
C ALA A 91 -20.78 6.53 24.15
N GLN A 92 -21.15 5.52 24.94
CA GLN A 92 -21.67 5.65 26.30
C GLN A 92 -20.56 5.49 27.35
N GLY A 93 -20.40 6.49 28.23
CA GLY A 93 -19.34 6.52 29.22
C GLY A 93 -18.03 7.11 28.71
N ALA A 94 -17.19 7.58 29.64
CA ALA A 94 -15.89 8.17 29.32
C ALA A 94 -14.94 7.15 28.65
N PRO A 95 -14.86 5.88 29.09
CA PRO A 95 -14.02 4.87 28.46
C PRO A 95 -14.38 4.59 27.00
N ALA A 96 -15.67 4.52 26.68
CA ALA A 96 -16.11 4.34 25.30
C ALA A 96 -15.74 5.55 24.44
N LYS A 97 -15.91 6.77 24.96
CA LYS A 97 -15.60 8.00 24.20
C LYS A 97 -14.12 8.13 23.86
N TRP A 98 -13.22 7.96 24.82
CA TRP A 98 -11.79 8.13 24.52
C TRP A 98 -11.25 6.98 23.66
N SER A 99 -11.67 5.73 23.92
CA SER A 99 -11.17 4.57 23.18
C SER A 99 -11.63 4.58 21.72
N THR A 100 -12.88 4.98 21.47
CA THR A 100 -13.38 5.20 20.10
C THR A 100 -12.74 6.41 19.42
N ALA A 101 -12.40 7.47 20.15
CA ALA A 101 -11.66 8.61 19.60
C ALA A 101 -10.26 8.20 19.10
N VAL A 102 -9.59 7.27 19.80
CA VAL A 102 -8.31 6.70 19.36
C VAL A 102 -8.45 5.93 18.04
N PHE A 103 -9.51 5.12 17.91
CA PHE A 103 -9.82 4.45 16.64
C PHE A 103 -10.15 5.44 15.52
N ALA A 104 -10.95 6.47 15.80
CA ALA A 104 -11.31 7.51 14.83
C ALA A 104 -10.05 8.27 14.35
N LEU A 105 -9.18 8.70 15.27
CA LEU A 105 -7.97 9.44 14.93
C LEU A 105 -6.99 8.60 14.10
N SER A 106 -6.76 7.34 14.49
CA SER A 106 -5.89 6.43 13.72
C SER A 106 -6.44 6.16 12.31
N SER A 107 -7.76 6.03 12.16
CA SER A 107 -8.44 5.90 10.86
C SER A 107 -8.29 7.16 10.00
N LEU A 108 -8.46 8.35 10.59
CA LEU A 108 -8.26 9.63 9.91
C LEU A 108 -6.82 9.77 9.41
N LEU A 109 -5.84 9.41 10.24
CA LEU A 109 -4.43 9.43 9.85
C LEU A 109 -4.16 8.47 8.70
N LEU A 110 -4.67 7.24 8.75
CA LEU A 110 -4.52 6.27 7.67
C LEU A 110 -5.06 6.82 6.35
N PHE A 111 -6.36 7.13 6.27
CA PHE A 111 -6.99 7.53 5.01
C PHE A 111 -6.48 8.89 4.53
N GLY A 112 -6.24 9.83 5.46
CA GLY A 112 -5.75 11.16 5.14
C GLY A 112 -4.34 11.15 4.57
N VAL A 113 -3.40 10.47 5.24
CA VAL A 113 -2.01 10.37 4.76
C VAL A 113 -1.95 9.57 3.45
N SER A 114 -2.74 8.50 3.32
CA SER A 114 -2.78 7.69 2.10
C SER A 114 -3.32 8.48 0.90
N ALA A 115 -4.41 9.23 1.10
CA ALA A 115 -4.92 10.15 0.09
C ALA A 115 -3.86 11.19 -0.28
N LEU A 116 -3.24 11.82 0.70
CA LEU A 116 -2.23 12.87 0.48
C LEU A 116 -1.02 12.35 -0.30
N TYR A 117 -0.51 11.17 0.09
CA TYR A 117 0.60 10.49 -0.55
C TYR A 117 0.33 10.21 -2.03
N HIS A 118 -0.88 9.72 -2.35
CA HIS A 118 -1.20 9.29 -3.71
C HIS A 118 -1.82 10.38 -4.59
N ARG A 119 -2.41 11.44 -4.05
CA ARG A 119 -3.15 12.41 -4.88
C ARG A 119 -2.32 13.61 -5.32
N LEU A 120 -1.29 13.98 -4.55
CA LEU A 120 -0.50 15.19 -4.82
C LEU A 120 0.91 14.87 -5.35
N ASN A 121 1.47 15.82 -6.10
CA ASN A 121 2.83 15.76 -6.61
C ASN A 121 3.78 16.36 -5.58
N TRP A 122 4.59 15.51 -4.97
CA TRP A 122 5.49 15.88 -3.89
C TRP A 122 6.94 15.97 -4.36
N SER A 123 7.72 16.82 -3.67
CA SER A 123 9.19 16.75 -3.78
C SER A 123 9.68 15.33 -3.44
N PRO A 124 10.83 14.87 -3.98
CA PRO A 124 11.34 13.53 -3.69
C PRO A 124 11.43 13.21 -2.19
N ARG A 125 11.87 14.18 -1.38
CA ARG A 125 11.97 14.03 0.08
C ARG A 125 10.60 13.88 0.74
N SER A 126 9.63 14.71 0.38
CA SER A 126 8.27 14.65 0.91
C SER A 126 7.55 13.37 0.49
N LYS A 127 7.76 12.89 -0.75
CA LYS A 127 7.20 11.62 -1.25
C LYS A 127 7.71 10.43 -0.43
N VAL A 128 9.00 10.41 -0.09
CA VAL A 128 9.61 9.38 0.78
C VAL A 128 8.98 9.40 2.18
N LEU A 129 8.86 10.59 2.78
CA LEU A 129 8.29 10.73 4.12
C LEU A 129 6.82 10.31 4.17
N LEU A 130 6.00 10.79 3.23
CA LEU A 130 4.58 10.43 3.16
C LEU A 130 4.40 8.93 2.90
N LYS A 131 5.22 8.32 2.04
CA LYS A 131 5.23 6.87 1.86
C LYS A 131 5.53 6.15 3.17
N ARG A 132 6.49 6.63 3.96
CA ARG A 132 6.81 6.04 5.26
C ARG A 132 5.63 6.16 6.22
N MET A 133 5.04 7.35 6.34
CA MET A 133 3.88 7.59 7.19
C MET A 133 2.67 6.73 6.79
N ASP A 134 2.38 6.63 5.50
CA ASP A 134 1.28 5.82 4.95
C ASP A 134 1.37 4.35 5.40
N HIS A 135 2.56 3.75 5.30
CA HIS A 135 2.78 2.38 5.76
C HIS A 135 2.85 2.25 7.30
N ALA A 136 3.36 3.26 8.00
CA ALA A 136 3.41 3.26 9.45
C ALA A 136 2.00 3.36 10.06
N ASN A 137 1.09 4.08 9.41
CA ASN A 137 -0.29 4.21 9.86
C ASN A 137 -1.06 2.88 9.87
N ILE A 138 -0.61 1.86 9.14
CA ILE A 138 -1.20 0.50 9.24
C ILE A 138 -1.00 -0.05 10.66
N PHE A 139 0.19 0.11 11.26
CA PHE A 139 0.43 -0.31 12.65
C PHE A 139 -0.45 0.48 13.62
N LEU A 140 -0.54 1.79 13.42
CA LEU A 140 -1.34 2.67 14.26
C LEU A 140 -2.83 2.34 14.19
N LEU A 141 -3.36 2.06 12.99
CA LEU A 141 -4.75 1.67 12.80
C LEU A 141 -5.06 0.32 13.45
N ILE A 142 -4.17 -0.67 13.33
CA ILE A 142 -4.36 -1.96 14.00
C ILE A 142 -4.49 -1.73 15.52
N ALA A 143 -3.52 -1.06 16.15
CA ALA A 143 -3.59 -0.76 17.58
C ALA A 143 -4.81 0.10 17.96
N GLY A 144 -5.14 1.09 17.15
CA GLY A 144 -6.31 1.94 17.32
C GLY A 144 -7.62 1.17 17.26
N SER A 145 -7.75 0.21 16.34
CA SER A 145 -8.94 -0.65 16.21
C SER A 145 -9.11 -1.62 17.37
N TYR A 146 -8.01 -2.08 17.96
CA TYR A 146 -8.02 -2.92 19.16
C TYR A 146 -8.37 -2.14 20.43
N THR A 147 -8.15 -0.83 20.44
CA THR A 147 -8.32 -0.03 21.65
C THR A 147 -9.74 -0.08 22.22
N PRO A 148 -10.81 0.25 21.48
CA PRO A 148 -12.18 0.14 21.99
C PRO A 148 -12.61 -1.31 22.22
N VAL A 149 -12.10 -2.28 21.43
CA VAL A 149 -12.40 -3.71 21.68
C VAL A 149 -11.84 -4.15 23.02
N ALA A 150 -10.59 -3.81 23.32
CA ALA A 150 -9.92 -4.15 24.57
C ALA A 150 -10.58 -3.47 25.78
N VAL A 151 -11.00 -2.22 25.63
CA VAL A 151 -11.58 -1.43 26.72
C VAL A 151 -13.03 -1.83 27.00
N LEU A 152 -13.82 -2.15 25.96
CA LEU A 152 -15.28 -2.28 26.10
C LEU A 152 -15.78 -3.73 26.10
N ALA A 153 -15.03 -4.66 25.50
CA ALA A 153 -15.44 -6.06 25.37
C ALA A 153 -14.67 -7.04 26.27
N LEU A 154 -13.60 -6.59 26.96
CA LEU A 154 -12.77 -7.46 27.78
C LEU A 154 -12.69 -6.99 29.24
N PRO A 155 -12.56 -7.94 30.21
CA PRO A 155 -12.15 -7.60 31.56
C PRO A 155 -10.85 -6.79 31.57
N PRO A 156 -10.67 -5.85 32.53
CA PRO A 156 -9.53 -4.92 32.54
C PRO A 156 -8.15 -5.55 32.39
N GLU A 157 -7.91 -6.71 33.00
CA GLU A 157 -6.62 -7.42 32.91
C GLU A 157 -6.32 -7.91 31.49
N LYS A 158 -7.30 -8.57 30.85
CA LYS A 158 -7.20 -9.05 29.46
C LYS A 158 -7.09 -7.89 28.48
N GLY A 159 -7.90 -6.85 28.68
CA GLY A 159 -7.86 -5.62 27.88
C GLY A 159 -6.50 -4.93 27.96
N SER A 160 -5.94 -4.79 29.16
CA SER A 160 -4.62 -4.18 29.38
C SER A 160 -3.51 -4.98 28.70
N LEU A 161 -3.52 -6.31 28.81
CA LEU A 161 -2.55 -7.17 28.13
C LEU A 161 -2.65 -7.01 26.60
N LEU A 162 -3.86 -7.01 26.04
CA LEU A 162 -4.06 -6.80 24.61
C LEU A 162 -3.50 -5.43 24.16
N LEU A 163 -3.82 -4.36 24.90
CA LEU A 163 -3.33 -3.01 24.62
C LEU A 163 -1.81 -2.93 24.64
N ILE A 164 -1.15 -3.51 25.65
CA ILE A 164 0.32 -3.54 25.75
C ILE A 164 0.92 -4.22 24.52
N LEU A 165 0.38 -5.37 24.11
CA LEU A 165 0.90 -6.12 22.96
C LEU A 165 0.73 -5.34 21.65
N VAL A 166 -0.46 -4.79 21.37
CA VAL A 166 -0.74 -4.12 20.09
C VAL A 166 -0.11 -2.74 20.01
N TRP A 167 -0.07 -1.96 21.09
CA TRP A 167 0.61 -0.65 21.10
C TRP A 167 2.12 -0.79 21.17
N GLY A 168 2.64 -1.76 21.93
CA GLY A 168 4.07 -2.09 21.94
C GLY A 168 4.53 -2.56 20.55
N GLY A 169 3.76 -3.46 19.92
CA GLY A 169 3.99 -3.89 18.55
C GLY A 169 3.92 -2.74 17.55
N ALA A 170 2.94 -1.85 17.68
CA ALA A 170 2.81 -0.69 16.80
C ALA A 170 3.98 0.28 16.96
N PHE A 171 4.42 0.55 18.19
CA PHE A 171 5.58 1.40 18.46
C PHE A 171 6.84 0.85 17.80
N VAL A 172 7.13 -0.44 18.00
CA VAL A 172 8.28 -1.12 17.37
C VAL A 172 8.16 -1.10 15.85
N GLY A 173 6.98 -1.42 15.31
CA GLY A 173 6.72 -1.43 13.86
C GLY A 173 6.89 -0.06 13.22
N ILE A 174 6.41 1.01 13.88
CA ILE A 174 6.57 2.40 13.42
C ILE A 174 8.05 2.80 13.45
N ILE A 175 8.79 2.49 14.52
CA ILE A 175 10.23 2.78 14.59
C ILE A 175 10.98 2.07 13.46
N PHE A 176 10.75 0.77 13.27
CA PHE A 176 11.37 0.05 12.17
C PHE A 176 11.05 0.69 10.83
N ARG A 177 9.79 1.09 10.61
CA ARG A 177 9.39 1.72 9.35
C ARG A 177 10.00 3.11 9.15
N MET A 178 10.17 3.88 10.22
CA MET A 178 10.72 5.23 10.16
C MET A 178 12.23 5.25 10.05
N PHE A 179 12.95 4.33 10.67
CA PHE A 179 14.40 4.41 10.79
C PHE A 179 15.15 3.31 10.02
N TRP A 180 14.52 2.18 9.70
CA TRP A 180 15.17 1.05 9.02
C TRP A 180 14.83 0.99 7.53
N LEU A 181 15.62 1.70 6.72
CA LEU A 181 15.46 1.82 5.27
C LEU A 181 15.56 0.50 4.50
N HIS A 182 16.41 -0.42 4.95
CA HIS A 182 16.75 -1.67 4.26
C HIS A 182 16.03 -2.90 4.81
N ALA A 183 15.06 -2.73 5.72
CA ALA A 183 14.35 -3.87 6.28
C ALA A 183 13.55 -4.62 5.19
N PRO A 184 13.54 -5.96 5.22
CA PRO A 184 12.91 -6.75 4.19
C PRO A 184 11.38 -6.64 4.23
N ARG A 185 10.72 -6.77 3.07
CA ARG A 185 9.24 -6.64 2.96
C ARG A 185 8.48 -7.61 3.86
N TRP A 186 8.96 -8.85 3.92
CA TRP A 186 8.30 -9.92 4.66
C TRP A 186 8.21 -9.62 6.16
N LEU A 187 9.18 -8.89 6.73
CA LEU A 187 9.17 -8.51 8.14
C LEU A 187 7.93 -7.67 8.46
N TYR A 188 7.66 -6.65 7.64
CA TYR A 188 6.51 -5.77 7.85
C TYR A 188 5.18 -6.51 7.66
N VAL A 189 5.08 -7.35 6.62
CA VAL A 189 3.88 -8.17 6.38
C VAL A 189 3.62 -9.10 7.56
N PHE A 190 4.66 -9.79 8.05
CA PHE A 190 4.56 -10.64 9.22
C PHE A 190 4.09 -9.87 10.44
N LEU A 191 4.69 -8.71 10.74
CA LEU A 191 4.28 -7.88 11.88
C LEU A 191 2.83 -7.39 11.75
N TYR A 192 2.38 -7.00 10.55
CA TYR A 192 0.99 -6.62 10.32
C TYR A 192 0.01 -7.77 10.57
N ILE A 193 0.31 -8.97 10.06
CA ILE A 193 -0.56 -10.13 10.22
C ILE A 193 -0.56 -10.61 11.68
N ALA A 194 0.62 -10.73 12.31
CA ALA A 194 0.74 -11.15 13.70
C ALA A 194 -0.04 -10.23 14.64
N MET A 195 0.13 -8.91 14.48
CA MET A 195 -0.60 -7.93 15.28
C MET A 195 -2.09 -7.88 14.91
N GLY A 196 -2.41 -7.98 13.62
CA GLY A 196 -3.77 -7.97 13.09
C GLY A 196 -4.63 -9.14 13.57
N TRP A 197 -4.03 -10.27 13.94
CA TRP A 197 -4.73 -11.46 14.45
C TRP A 197 -4.77 -11.55 15.98
N ALA A 198 -4.31 -10.53 16.72
CA ALA A 198 -4.32 -10.53 18.18
C ALA A 198 -5.71 -10.76 18.81
N ALA A 199 -6.80 -10.34 18.14
CA ALA A 199 -8.18 -10.59 18.55
C ALA A 199 -8.50 -12.08 18.73
N VAL A 200 -7.83 -12.97 17.99
CA VAL A 200 -8.10 -14.40 18.06
C VAL A 200 -7.81 -14.98 19.44
N MET A 201 -6.85 -14.40 20.18
CA MET A 201 -6.59 -14.77 21.58
C MET A 201 -7.83 -14.63 22.47
N TYR A 202 -8.73 -13.70 22.14
CA TYR A 202 -9.91 -13.35 22.91
C TYR A 202 -11.22 -13.61 22.15
N LEU A 203 -11.17 -14.44 21.11
CA LEU A 203 -12.33 -14.71 20.23
C LEU A 203 -13.58 -15.11 21.03
N PHE A 204 -13.42 -16.05 21.96
CA PHE A 204 -14.54 -16.53 22.77
C PHE A 204 -15.03 -15.51 23.80
N ASP A 205 -14.15 -14.65 24.31
CA ASP A 205 -14.53 -13.59 25.24
C ASP A 205 -15.42 -12.55 24.53
N ILE A 206 -14.94 -12.05 23.39
CA ILE A 206 -15.65 -11.03 22.60
C ILE A 206 -16.96 -11.61 22.03
N PHE A 207 -16.95 -12.87 21.56
CA PHE A 207 -18.16 -13.50 21.03
C PHE A 207 -19.26 -13.65 22.09
N ARG A 208 -18.90 -13.95 23.35
CA ARG A 208 -19.88 -14.04 24.45
C ARG A 208 -20.48 -12.69 24.80
N VAL A 209 -19.70 -11.61 24.68
CA VAL A 209 -20.17 -10.24 24.90
C VAL A 209 -21.08 -9.79 23.77
N ASN A 210 -20.62 -9.89 22.52
CA ASN A 210 -21.37 -9.46 21.36
C ASN A 210 -20.99 -10.30 20.12
N PRO A 211 -21.82 -11.30 19.74
CA PRO A 211 -21.56 -12.17 18.59
C PRO A 211 -21.45 -11.40 17.27
N ALA A 212 -22.22 -10.33 17.10
CA ALA A 212 -22.22 -9.52 15.89
C ALA A 212 -20.90 -8.75 15.75
N THR A 213 -20.43 -8.12 16.84
CA THR A 213 -19.11 -7.48 16.88
C THR A 213 -18.00 -8.46 16.53
N MET A 214 -17.96 -9.64 17.15
CA MET A 214 -16.90 -10.62 16.86
C MET A 214 -16.95 -11.08 15.40
N THR A 215 -18.15 -11.32 14.85
CA THR A 215 -18.32 -11.69 13.44
C THR A 215 -17.78 -10.61 12.52
N LEU A 216 -18.09 -9.34 12.78
CA LEU A 216 -17.58 -8.21 12.01
C LEU A 216 -16.06 -8.07 12.13
N ILE A 217 -15.46 -8.31 13.30
CA ILE A 217 -14.00 -8.33 13.48
C ILE A 217 -13.36 -9.44 12.65
N ILE A 218 -13.94 -10.64 12.63
CA ILE A 218 -13.43 -11.76 11.81
C ILE A 218 -13.51 -11.40 10.32
N VAL A 219 -14.68 -10.94 9.86
CA VAL A 219 -14.88 -10.55 8.46
C VAL A 219 -13.93 -9.41 8.06
N GLY A 220 -13.76 -8.40 8.92
CA GLY A 220 -12.80 -7.32 8.71
C GLY A 220 -11.35 -7.81 8.65
N GLY A 221 -10.95 -8.69 9.56
CA GLY A 221 -9.63 -9.34 9.56
C GLY A 221 -9.37 -10.16 8.29
N LEU A 222 -10.40 -10.84 7.76
CA LEU A 222 -10.33 -11.55 6.49
C LEU A 222 -10.18 -10.59 5.30
N PHE A 223 -10.90 -9.46 5.29
CA PHE A 223 -10.69 -8.42 4.27
C PHE A 223 -9.27 -7.86 4.32
N TYR A 224 -8.74 -7.52 5.49
CA TYR A 224 -7.35 -7.06 5.63
C TYR A 224 -6.35 -8.10 5.12
N THR A 225 -6.51 -9.36 5.53
CA THR A 225 -5.62 -10.45 5.13
C THR A 225 -5.70 -10.70 3.63
N GLY A 226 -6.90 -10.78 3.05
CA GLY A 226 -7.12 -10.98 1.62
C GLY A 226 -6.55 -9.83 0.79
N GLY A 227 -6.76 -8.58 1.22
CA GLY A 227 -6.14 -7.41 0.60
C GLY A 227 -4.62 -7.48 0.64
N ALA A 228 -4.02 -7.82 1.79
CA ALA A 228 -2.58 -7.95 1.94
C ALA A 228 -1.99 -9.05 1.03
N VAL A 229 -2.70 -10.18 0.88
CA VAL A 229 -2.32 -11.26 -0.04
C VAL A 229 -2.36 -10.77 -1.49
N VAL A 230 -3.46 -10.12 -1.93
CA VAL A 230 -3.56 -9.54 -3.27
C VAL A 230 -2.44 -8.54 -3.54
N TYR A 231 -2.13 -7.69 -2.55
CA TYR A 231 -1.04 -6.72 -2.64
C TYR A 231 0.32 -7.42 -2.81
N ALA A 232 0.58 -8.47 -2.02
CA ALA A 232 1.83 -9.23 -2.07
C ALA A 232 2.01 -9.97 -3.39
N LEU A 233 0.92 -10.55 -3.93
CA LEU A 233 0.92 -11.26 -5.22
C LEU A 233 1.01 -10.31 -6.43
N LYS A 234 0.78 -9.00 -6.22
CA LYS A 234 0.72 -7.98 -7.29
C LYS A 234 -0.26 -8.34 -8.42
N ARG A 235 -1.30 -9.12 -8.11
CA ARG A 235 -2.35 -9.60 -9.02
C ARG A 235 -3.63 -9.86 -8.21
N PRO A 236 -4.84 -9.78 -8.82
CA PRO A 236 -5.10 -9.52 -10.24
C PRO A 236 -5.05 -8.03 -10.63
N ASN A 237 -5.07 -7.75 -11.94
CA ASN A 237 -5.26 -6.41 -12.50
C ASN A 237 -6.52 -6.39 -13.37
N PRO A 238 -7.72 -6.26 -12.78
CA PRO A 238 -8.99 -6.42 -13.50
C PRO A 238 -9.18 -5.42 -14.64
N PHE A 239 -8.74 -4.17 -14.43
CA PHE A 239 -8.81 -3.10 -15.44
C PHE A 239 -7.44 -2.43 -15.55
N PRO A 240 -6.51 -2.96 -16.38
CA PRO A 240 -5.16 -2.42 -16.52
C PRO A 240 -5.17 -0.90 -16.79
N GLY A 241 -4.30 -0.15 -16.10
CA GLY A 241 -4.25 1.31 -16.17
C GLY A 241 -5.32 2.06 -15.36
N HIS A 242 -6.35 1.37 -14.85
CA HIS A 242 -7.42 2.00 -14.07
C HIS A 242 -7.54 1.43 -12.66
N PHE A 243 -7.60 0.11 -12.53
CA PHE A 243 -7.86 -0.60 -11.28
C PHE A 243 -7.13 -1.94 -11.25
N GLY A 244 -6.25 -2.13 -10.27
CA GLY A 244 -5.48 -3.35 -10.10
C GLY A 244 -5.31 -3.77 -8.64
N PHE A 245 -4.29 -4.59 -8.37
CA PHE A 245 -4.05 -5.19 -7.06
C PHE A 245 -3.97 -4.16 -5.92
N HIS A 246 -3.40 -2.98 -6.20
CA HIS A 246 -3.24 -1.90 -5.22
C HIS A 246 -4.59 -1.26 -4.87
N GLU A 247 -5.44 -1.06 -5.88
CA GLU A 247 -6.78 -0.53 -5.68
C GLU A 247 -7.69 -1.56 -4.99
N ILE A 248 -7.53 -2.86 -5.29
CA ILE A 248 -8.19 -3.95 -4.54
C ILE A 248 -7.78 -3.91 -3.07
N PHE A 249 -6.49 -3.76 -2.77
CA PHE A 249 -6.01 -3.62 -1.40
C PHE A 249 -6.67 -2.43 -0.67
N HIS A 250 -6.81 -1.28 -1.33
CA HIS A 250 -7.51 -0.13 -0.77
C HIS A 250 -9.00 -0.41 -0.54
N VAL A 251 -9.69 -1.06 -1.49
CA VAL A 251 -11.10 -1.46 -1.29
C VAL A 251 -11.25 -2.39 -0.09
N CYS A 252 -10.42 -3.43 0.01
CA CYS A 252 -10.41 -4.34 1.15
C CYS A 252 -10.15 -3.60 2.48
N THR A 253 -9.24 -2.63 2.48
CA THR A 253 -8.96 -1.78 3.65
C THR A 253 -10.20 -0.99 4.07
N VAL A 254 -10.94 -0.41 3.13
CA VAL A 254 -12.19 0.33 3.41
C VAL A 254 -13.29 -0.61 3.93
N LEU A 255 -13.46 -1.79 3.31
CA LEU A 255 -14.45 -2.78 3.76
C LEU A 255 -14.13 -3.28 5.18
N ALA A 256 -12.85 -3.56 5.45
CA ALA A 256 -12.41 -3.93 6.79
C ALA A 256 -12.65 -2.80 7.80
N PHE A 257 -12.32 -1.55 7.46
CA PHE A 257 -12.63 -0.39 8.29
C PHE A 257 -14.12 -0.29 8.61
N LEU A 258 -15.01 -0.47 7.63
CA LEU A 258 -16.45 -0.44 7.86
C LEU A 258 -16.91 -1.55 8.81
N CYS A 259 -16.40 -2.77 8.64
CA CYS A 259 -16.69 -3.87 9.56
C CYS A 259 -16.25 -3.54 11.00
N HIS A 260 -15.02 -3.06 11.18
CA HIS A 260 -14.49 -2.70 12.49
C HIS A 260 -15.25 -1.51 13.08
N TRP A 261 -15.54 -0.48 12.30
CA TRP A 261 -16.31 0.69 12.73
C TRP A 261 -17.69 0.27 13.24
N THR A 262 -18.41 -0.59 12.51
CA THR A 262 -19.72 -1.08 12.94
C THR A 262 -19.61 -1.95 14.19
N GLY A 263 -18.64 -2.87 14.25
CA GLY A 263 -18.44 -3.72 15.42
C GLY A 263 -18.08 -2.93 16.68
N ILE A 264 -17.26 -1.88 16.52
CA ILE A 264 -16.88 -0.96 17.60
C ILE A 264 -18.07 -0.10 18.02
N LEU A 265 -18.91 0.36 17.08
CA LEU A 265 -20.14 1.10 17.42
C LEU A 265 -21.05 0.27 18.32
N LEU A 266 -21.25 -1.01 17.99
CA LEU A 266 -22.07 -1.92 18.80
C LEU A 266 -21.55 -2.06 20.23
N LEU A 267 -20.23 -2.10 20.43
CA LEU A 267 -19.63 -2.09 21.78
C LEU A 267 -19.72 -0.73 22.46
N ALA A 268 -19.58 0.36 21.69
CA ALA A 268 -19.52 1.71 22.23
C ALA A 268 -20.88 2.18 22.76
N ILE A 269 -21.98 1.74 22.15
CA ILE A 269 -23.34 2.08 22.59
C ILE A 269 -23.86 1.18 23.72
N ASP A 270 -23.22 0.04 23.97
CA ASP A 270 -23.56 -0.89 25.04
C ASP A 270 -22.28 -1.58 25.57
N PRO A 271 -21.44 -0.86 26.33
CA PRO A 271 -20.17 -1.41 26.80
C PRO A 271 -20.37 -2.51 27.85
N ALA A 272 -19.72 -3.67 27.68
CA ALA A 272 -19.80 -4.76 28.66
C ALA A 272 -18.89 -4.54 29.87
N TYR A 273 -17.81 -3.77 29.69
CA TYR A 273 -16.84 -3.43 30.73
C TYR A 273 -16.53 -1.93 30.72
N ASN A 274 -16.03 -1.43 31.86
CA ASN A 274 -15.57 -0.05 32.02
C ASN A 274 -16.67 1.01 31.72
N LEU A 275 -17.84 0.86 32.35
CA LEU A 275 -19.03 1.72 32.20
C LEU A 275 -18.89 3.17 32.73
N GLY A 276 -17.70 3.56 33.20
CA GLY A 276 -17.45 4.83 33.91
C GLY A 276 -17.53 6.08 33.05
#